data_AF-A0A315VQ50-F1
#
_entry.id   AF-A0A315VQ50-F1
#
_cell.length_a   1.000
_cell.length_b   1.000
_cell.length_c   1.000
_cell.angle_alpha   90.00
_cell.angle_beta   90.00
_cell.angle_gamma   90.00
#
_symmetry.space_group_name_H-M   'P 1'
#
loop_
_entity.id
_entity.type
_entity.pdbx_description
1 polymer ?
#
loop_
_entity_poly.entity_id
_entity_poly.type
_entity_poly.pdbx_seq_one_letter_code
_entity_poly.pdbx_strand_id
1 'polypeptide(L)'
;MWWVAWVLAALVFLFSILDVWYFLRAGAVLLRAWFQPPVWDVTGEQVMTGRVTPRDIDMCHMNNARYLRECDFARFSLYMRNGVFKAARALRANLVVGATTIRYRRALCIGEGYDLCSRIVTWDDKAFFLEQRFVSTKDRLVCAVMYCKQSVIRSSPDKILQHLCKRKVEPPEFPEDLQHWVNFISASSQALRAESEMLLLVLSTLLLLFCNLDVWYFLRGAQVFIEAWFLPRIEDILAEQSIDGMVLPHDLDYLGHMNNSRYLRECDFARFHHYMRNGLFMASRKLGAKLVVGASTIRYRRSLAFREAFQIRTKVLGWDDKAFYLEQRFVSKRDGFVSAVMLCRQNVVGSSPESIMEFIYKKQIECPQFPEELKHWISFISASSQALRAESGLEDKNK
;
A
#
# COMPACT_ATOMS: atom_id res chain seq x y z
N MET A 1 -4.65 -35.04 -41.38
CA MET A 1 -5.16 -33.65 -41.32
C MET A 1 -5.29 -33.11 -39.89
N TRP A 2 -5.76 -33.89 -38.91
CA TRP A 2 -5.91 -33.44 -37.52
C TRP A 2 -4.61 -32.95 -36.84
N TRP A 3 -3.46 -33.58 -37.11
CA TRP A 3 -2.18 -33.12 -36.56
C TRP A 3 -1.78 -31.71 -37.03
N VAL A 4 -2.16 -31.31 -38.25
CA VAL A 4 -1.92 -29.96 -38.77
C VAL A 4 -2.72 -28.92 -37.98
N ALA A 5 -3.97 -29.24 -37.64
CA ALA A 5 -4.80 -28.37 -36.80
C ALA A 5 -4.21 -28.20 -35.40
N TRP A 6 -3.69 -29.28 -34.80
CA TRP A 6 -3.00 -29.21 -33.50
C TRP A 6 -1.71 -28.38 -33.55
N VAL A 7 -0.92 -28.52 -34.61
CA VAL A 7 0.28 -27.70 -34.81
C VAL A 7 -0.08 -26.22 -34.98
N LEU A 8 -1.10 -25.91 -35.77
CA LEU A 8 -1.58 -24.53 -35.94
C LEU A 8 -2.14 -23.95 -34.64
N ALA A 9 -2.91 -24.72 -33.87
CA ALA A 9 -3.41 -24.30 -32.56
C ALA A 9 -2.27 -24.03 -31.57
N ALA A 10 -1.26 -24.89 -31.54
CA ALA A 10 -0.07 -24.70 -30.71
C ALA A 10 0.73 -23.45 -31.12
N LEU A 11 0.87 -23.20 -32.43
CA LEU A 11 1.52 -21.98 -32.93
C LEU A 11 0.72 -20.74 -32.55
N VAL A 12 -0.59 -20.72 -32.76
CA VAL A 12 -1.46 -19.60 -32.37
C VAL A 12 -1.35 -19.32 -30.88
N PHE A 13 -1.37 -20.37 -30.05
CA PHE A 13 -1.15 -20.26 -28.61
C PHE A 13 0.23 -19.66 -28.30
N LEU A 14 1.30 -20.19 -28.89
CA LEU A 14 2.66 -19.69 -28.66
C LEU A 14 2.79 -18.20 -29.03
N PHE A 15 2.22 -17.79 -30.16
CA PHE A 15 2.24 -16.41 -30.65
C PHE A 15 1.33 -15.45 -29.85
N SER A 16 0.36 -15.96 -29.09
CA SER A 16 -0.49 -15.12 -28.23
C SER A 16 0.13 -14.84 -26.86
N ILE A 17 1.02 -15.72 -26.38
CA ILE A 17 1.66 -15.58 -25.06
C ILE A 17 3.13 -15.12 -25.11
N LEU A 18 3.82 -15.26 -26.24
CA LEU A 18 5.25 -14.93 -26.39
C LEU A 18 5.53 -14.09 -27.64
N ASP A 19 6.55 -13.23 -27.59
CA ASP A 19 7.15 -12.62 -28.79
C ASP A 19 8.04 -13.67 -29.49
N VAL A 20 7.42 -14.66 -30.13
CA VAL A 20 8.10 -15.78 -30.81
C VAL A 20 9.14 -15.28 -31.81
N TRP A 21 8.85 -14.19 -32.52
CA TRP A 21 9.75 -13.59 -33.49
C TRP A 21 11.03 -13.04 -32.85
N TYR A 22 10.94 -12.47 -31.66
CA TYR A 22 12.12 -12.05 -30.90
C TYR A 22 13.06 -13.24 -30.65
N PHE A 23 12.54 -14.36 -30.13
CA PHE A 23 13.35 -15.54 -29.80
C PHE A 23 13.95 -16.21 -31.04
N LEU A 24 13.17 -16.39 -32.11
CA LEU A 24 13.67 -16.92 -33.38
C LEU A 24 14.80 -16.06 -33.94
N ARG A 25 14.64 -14.74 -33.89
CA ARG A 25 15.64 -13.79 -34.39
C ARG A 25 16.89 -13.77 -33.50
N ALA A 26 16.74 -13.80 -32.18
CA ALA A 26 17.87 -13.94 -31.25
C ALA A 26 18.68 -15.21 -31.56
N GLY A 27 18.01 -16.35 -31.71
CA GLY A 27 18.64 -17.62 -32.10
C GLY A 27 19.37 -17.53 -33.43
N ALA A 28 18.75 -16.95 -34.46
CA ALA A 28 19.36 -16.75 -35.77
C ALA A 28 20.60 -15.84 -35.72
N VAL A 29 20.55 -14.76 -34.93
CA VAL A 29 21.69 -13.85 -34.73
C VAL A 29 22.86 -14.56 -34.05
N LEU A 30 22.58 -15.33 -32.99
CA LEU A 30 23.61 -16.11 -32.29
C LEU A 30 24.23 -17.18 -33.20
N LEU A 31 23.40 -17.90 -33.96
CA LEU A 31 23.86 -18.92 -34.90
C LEU A 31 24.71 -18.29 -36.02
N ARG A 32 24.27 -17.17 -36.59
CA ARG A 32 25.05 -16.44 -37.60
C ARG A 32 26.38 -15.95 -37.04
N ALA A 33 26.37 -15.39 -35.83
CA ALA A 33 27.57 -14.90 -35.15
C ALA A 33 28.59 -16.02 -34.88
N TRP A 34 28.11 -17.24 -34.59
CA TRP A 34 28.96 -18.42 -34.38
C TRP A 34 29.80 -18.79 -35.62
N PHE A 35 29.25 -18.59 -36.81
CA PHE A 35 29.95 -18.87 -38.08
C PHE A 35 30.77 -17.69 -38.61
N GLN A 36 30.70 -16.52 -37.98
CA GLN A 36 31.48 -15.35 -38.37
C GLN A 36 32.88 -15.38 -37.73
N PRO A 37 33.89 -14.72 -38.33
CA PRO A 37 35.21 -14.60 -37.74
C PRO A 37 35.14 -13.98 -36.33
N PRO A 38 35.91 -14.51 -35.36
CA PRO A 38 35.97 -13.97 -34.01
C PRO A 38 36.52 -12.54 -34.02
N VAL A 39 36.05 -11.73 -33.09
CA VAL A 39 36.53 -10.36 -32.88
C VAL A 39 37.48 -10.40 -31.69
N TRP A 40 38.79 -10.41 -31.98
CA TRP A 40 39.82 -10.53 -30.94
C TRP A 40 40.02 -9.26 -30.12
N ASP A 41 39.82 -8.10 -30.74
CA ASP A 41 39.83 -6.81 -30.06
C ASP A 41 38.47 -6.56 -29.42
N VAL A 42 38.40 -6.65 -28.09
CA VAL A 42 37.16 -6.46 -27.33
C VAL A 42 36.62 -5.02 -27.44
N THR A 43 37.50 -4.05 -27.70
CA THR A 43 37.13 -2.64 -27.92
C THR A 43 36.89 -2.32 -29.40
N GLY A 44 37.20 -3.27 -30.29
CA GLY A 44 37.03 -3.14 -31.72
C GLY A 44 35.57 -2.92 -32.11
N GLU A 45 35.36 -2.06 -33.10
CA GLU A 45 34.02 -1.81 -33.62
C GLU A 45 33.52 -2.99 -34.47
N GLN A 46 32.33 -3.48 -34.14
CA GLN A 46 31.62 -4.44 -34.95
C GLN A 46 30.52 -3.74 -35.76
N VAL A 47 30.43 -4.06 -37.04
CA VAL A 47 29.33 -3.63 -37.90
C VAL A 47 28.34 -4.79 -38.11
N MET A 48 27.06 -4.52 -37.87
CA MET A 48 25.95 -5.40 -38.26
C MET A 48 25.04 -4.68 -39.25
N THR A 49 24.94 -5.20 -40.47
CA THR A 49 24.12 -4.62 -41.53
C THR A 49 22.65 -5.06 -41.39
N GLY A 50 21.71 -4.12 -41.49
CA GLY A 50 20.28 -4.36 -41.43
C GLY A 50 19.49 -3.53 -42.46
N ARG A 51 18.21 -3.85 -42.61
CA ARG A 51 17.24 -3.04 -43.38
C ARG A 51 15.97 -2.87 -42.56
N VAL A 52 15.34 -1.70 -42.64
CA VAL A 52 14.05 -1.46 -41.97
C VAL A 52 12.96 -2.26 -42.67
N THR A 53 12.35 -3.20 -41.97
CA THR A 53 11.27 -4.02 -42.51
C THR A 53 9.90 -3.42 -42.21
N PRO A 54 8.82 -3.83 -42.91
CA PRO A 54 7.45 -3.40 -42.57
C PRO A 54 7.03 -3.71 -41.12
N ARG A 55 7.72 -4.62 -40.42
CA ARG A 55 7.43 -4.96 -39.01
C ARG A 55 8.14 -4.05 -38.01
N ASP A 56 9.09 -3.25 -38.48
CA ASP A 56 9.91 -2.40 -37.63
C ASP A 56 9.42 -0.94 -37.63
N ILE A 57 8.37 -0.62 -38.40
CA ILE A 57 7.91 0.76 -38.60
C ILE A 57 6.73 1.14 -37.70
N ASP A 58 6.67 2.42 -37.38
CA ASP A 58 5.52 3.14 -36.84
C ASP A 58 5.49 4.52 -37.51
N MET A 59 4.31 5.02 -37.88
CA MET A 59 4.15 6.31 -38.59
C MET A 59 5.15 6.52 -39.77
N CYS A 60 5.38 5.48 -40.58
CA CYS A 60 6.28 5.47 -41.75
C CYS A 60 7.80 5.59 -41.48
N HIS A 61 8.26 5.53 -40.22
CA HIS A 61 9.68 5.41 -39.86
C HIS A 61 9.93 4.26 -38.89
N MET A 62 11.19 3.86 -38.71
CA MET A 62 11.54 2.83 -37.72
C MET A 62 11.07 3.25 -36.32
N ASN A 63 10.35 2.36 -35.64
CA ASN A 63 9.84 2.59 -34.30
C ASN A 63 11.01 2.69 -33.29
N ASN A 64 10.92 3.62 -32.34
CA ASN A 64 11.96 3.88 -31.33
C ASN A 64 12.37 2.61 -30.55
N ALA A 65 11.41 1.77 -30.15
CA ALA A 65 11.69 0.52 -29.44
C ALA A 65 12.41 -0.52 -30.34
N ARG A 66 12.28 -0.41 -31.67
CA ARG A 66 12.99 -1.29 -32.60
C ARG A 66 14.48 -0.98 -32.65
N TYR A 67 14.89 0.29 -32.50
CA TYR A 67 16.31 0.62 -32.38
C TYR A 67 16.95 -0.09 -31.18
N LEU A 68 16.29 -0.05 -30.01
CA LEU A 68 16.77 -0.73 -28.81
C LEU A 68 16.88 -2.25 -29.00
N ARG A 69 15.88 -2.85 -29.65
CA ARG A 69 15.87 -4.28 -29.98
C ARG A 69 17.02 -4.68 -30.91
N GLU A 70 17.30 -3.90 -31.95
CA GLU A 70 18.43 -4.17 -32.85
C GLU A 70 19.77 -4.01 -32.12
N CYS A 71 19.86 -3.05 -31.18
CA CYS A 71 21.00 -2.91 -30.30
C CYS A 71 21.22 -4.14 -29.40
N ASP A 72 20.16 -4.79 -28.88
CA ASP A 72 20.29 -6.06 -28.17
C ASP A 72 20.88 -7.16 -29.07
N PHE A 73 20.37 -7.31 -30.29
CA PHE A 73 20.86 -8.31 -31.22
C PHE A 73 22.32 -8.06 -31.64
N ALA A 74 22.69 -6.80 -31.87
CA ALA A 74 24.09 -6.45 -32.15
C ALA A 74 25.00 -6.80 -30.97
N ARG A 75 24.56 -6.58 -29.72
CA ARG A 75 25.30 -6.99 -28.52
C ARG A 75 25.41 -8.51 -28.39
N PHE A 76 24.36 -9.26 -28.70
CA PHE A 76 24.41 -10.73 -28.72
C PHE A 76 25.44 -11.23 -29.73
N SER A 77 25.48 -10.62 -30.91
CA SER A 77 26.49 -10.92 -31.93
C SER A 77 27.90 -10.57 -31.43
N LEU A 78 28.09 -9.38 -30.84
CA LEU A 78 29.37 -8.92 -30.30
C LEU A 78 29.90 -9.86 -29.21
N TYR A 79 29.07 -10.17 -28.21
CA TYR A 79 29.45 -11.02 -27.10
C TYR A 79 29.68 -12.48 -27.48
N MET A 80 29.02 -12.95 -28.54
CA MET A 80 29.32 -14.27 -29.10
C MET A 80 30.68 -14.27 -29.80
N ARG A 81 30.96 -13.24 -30.61
CA ARG A 81 32.17 -13.18 -31.46
C ARG A 81 33.44 -12.82 -30.70
N ASN A 82 33.34 -11.99 -29.66
CA ASN A 82 34.49 -11.63 -28.81
C ASN A 82 34.67 -12.59 -27.61
N GLY A 83 33.81 -13.59 -27.47
CA GLY A 83 33.90 -14.61 -26.43
C GLY A 83 33.36 -14.20 -25.05
N VAL A 84 32.85 -12.96 -24.87
CA VAL A 84 32.28 -12.50 -23.59
C VAL A 84 31.20 -13.44 -23.06
N PHE A 85 30.34 -14.03 -23.90
CA PHE A 85 29.38 -15.03 -23.44
C PHE A 85 30.02 -16.32 -22.93
N LYS A 86 31.10 -16.77 -23.57
CA LYS A 86 31.85 -17.96 -23.14
C LYS A 86 32.51 -17.70 -21.78
N ALA A 87 33.15 -16.54 -21.61
CA ALA A 87 33.76 -16.13 -20.36
C ALA A 87 32.73 -15.91 -19.24
N ALA A 88 31.61 -15.24 -19.54
CA ALA A 88 30.53 -15.04 -18.59
C ALA A 88 29.95 -16.39 -18.10
N ARG A 89 29.75 -17.36 -19.00
CA ARG A 89 29.31 -18.71 -18.63
C ARG A 89 30.34 -19.43 -17.76
N ALA A 90 31.62 -19.37 -18.12
CA ALA A 90 32.70 -19.99 -17.34
C ALA A 90 32.79 -19.42 -15.91
N LEU A 91 32.58 -18.11 -15.78
CA LEU A 91 32.61 -17.38 -14.50
C LEU A 91 31.26 -17.35 -13.77
N ARG A 92 30.22 -18.01 -14.30
CA ARG A 92 28.83 -17.97 -13.79
C ARG A 92 28.30 -16.54 -13.60
N ALA A 93 28.76 -15.63 -14.45
CA ALA A 93 28.35 -14.23 -14.49
C ALA A 93 27.08 -14.05 -15.31
N ASN A 94 26.19 -13.18 -14.85
CA ASN A 94 25.00 -12.77 -15.60
C ASN A 94 25.21 -11.36 -16.14
N LEU A 95 24.88 -11.15 -17.41
CA LEU A 95 24.93 -9.84 -18.05
C LEU A 95 23.51 -9.28 -18.11
N VAL A 96 23.28 -8.15 -17.44
CA VAL A 96 21.97 -7.49 -17.39
C VAL A 96 22.12 -6.04 -17.80
N VAL A 97 21.19 -5.54 -18.60
CA VAL A 97 21.18 -4.13 -18.99
C VAL A 97 20.71 -3.31 -17.80
N GLY A 98 21.57 -2.44 -17.27
CA GLY A 98 21.27 -1.59 -16.12
C GLY A 98 20.74 -0.21 -16.50
N ALA A 99 21.18 0.34 -17.63
CA ALA A 99 20.69 1.60 -18.17
C ALA A 99 20.97 1.70 -19.68
N THR A 100 20.08 2.38 -20.40
CA THR A 100 20.27 2.72 -21.81
C THR A 100 19.77 4.12 -22.10
N THR A 101 20.52 4.86 -22.90
CA THR A 101 20.07 6.16 -23.44
C THR A 101 20.33 6.17 -24.92
N ILE A 102 19.34 6.58 -25.70
CA ILE A 102 19.44 6.67 -27.15
C ILE A 102 19.06 8.08 -27.59
N ARG A 103 19.90 8.66 -28.43
CA ARG A 103 19.68 9.94 -29.09
C ARG A 103 19.38 9.70 -30.56
N TYR A 104 18.21 10.13 -31.00
CA TYR A 104 17.79 10.06 -32.40
C TYR A 104 18.15 11.37 -33.10
N ARG A 105 18.83 11.26 -34.25
CA ARG A 105 19.23 12.40 -35.08
C ARG A 105 18.48 12.42 -36.40
N ARG A 106 18.30 11.25 -37.03
CA ARG A 106 17.59 11.09 -38.30
C ARG A 106 16.83 9.77 -38.30
N ALA A 107 15.58 9.81 -38.75
CA ALA A 107 14.74 8.64 -38.86
C ALA A 107 15.17 7.77 -40.06
N LEU A 108 15.20 6.44 -39.87
CA LEU A 108 15.33 5.45 -40.93
C LEU A 108 13.94 5.08 -41.46
N CYS A 109 13.73 5.20 -42.77
CA CYS A 109 12.44 4.90 -43.41
C CYS A 109 12.34 3.42 -43.83
N ILE A 110 11.12 2.98 -44.15
CA ILE A 110 10.88 1.61 -44.64
C ILE A 110 11.79 1.27 -45.83
N GLY A 111 12.43 0.10 -45.78
CA GLY A 111 13.36 -0.38 -46.81
C GLY A 111 14.75 0.24 -46.77
N GLU A 112 14.99 1.29 -45.97
CA GLU A 112 16.31 1.90 -45.82
C GLU A 112 17.29 0.92 -45.13
N GLY A 113 18.50 0.81 -45.70
CA GLY A 113 19.59 0.03 -45.12
C GLY A 113 20.36 0.83 -44.07
N TYR A 114 20.83 0.15 -43.04
CA TYR A 114 21.65 0.75 -42.00
C TYR A 114 22.77 -0.21 -41.55
N ASP A 115 23.87 0.39 -41.15
CA ASP A 115 24.99 -0.25 -40.46
C ASP A 115 24.86 0.06 -38.96
N LEU A 116 24.73 -0.99 -38.15
CA LEU A 116 24.75 -0.87 -36.70
C LEU A 116 26.16 -1.16 -36.19
N CYS A 117 26.90 -0.08 -35.96
CA CYS A 117 28.25 -0.08 -35.39
C CYS A 117 28.16 -0.21 -33.87
N SER A 118 28.66 -1.29 -33.29
CA SER A 118 28.63 -1.55 -31.84
C SER A 118 30.04 -1.81 -31.32
N ARG A 119 30.40 -1.17 -30.21
CA ARG A 119 31.69 -1.39 -29.53
C ARG A 119 31.56 -1.28 -28.02
N ILE A 120 32.44 -1.95 -27.30
CA ILE A 120 32.66 -1.69 -25.87
C ILE A 120 33.62 -0.50 -25.79
N VAL A 121 33.18 0.60 -25.21
CA VAL A 121 33.98 1.83 -25.08
C VAL A 121 34.96 1.69 -23.92
N THR A 122 34.45 1.29 -22.75
CA THR A 122 35.22 1.07 -21.52
C THR A 122 34.38 0.23 -20.54
N TRP A 123 34.91 -0.05 -19.36
CA TRP A 123 34.24 -0.78 -18.28
C TRP A 123 34.70 -0.28 -16.92
N ASP A 124 33.86 -0.48 -15.91
CA ASP A 124 34.22 -0.31 -14.49
C ASP A 124 34.17 -1.68 -13.76
N ASP A 125 34.28 -1.65 -12.43
CA ASP A 125 34.22 -2.87 -11.60
C ASP A 125 32.90 -3.65 -11.72
N LYS A 126 31.83 -3.02 -12.23
CA LYS A 126 30.45 -3.52 -12.17
C LYS A 126 29.79 -3.67 -13.54
N ALA A 127 30.22 -2.96 -14.57
CA ALA A 127 29.53 -2.88 -15.86
C ALA A 127 30.45 -2.61 -17.05
N PHE A 128 30.09 -3.17 -18.21
CA PHE A 128 30.60 -2.73 -19.50
C PHE A 128 29.80 -1.53 -20.01
N PHE A 129 30.48 -0.56 -20.61
CA PHE A 129 29.89 0.59 -21.26
C PHE A 129 30.02 0.46 -22.77
N LEU A 130 28.88 0.44 -23.46
CA LEU A 130 28.81 0.21 -24.89
C LEU A 130 28.25 1.43 -25.61
N GLU A 131 28.79 1.66 -26.80
CA GLU A 131 28.28 2.63 -27.75
C GLU A 131 27.79 1.89 -28.99
N GLN A 132 26.58 2.23 -29.43
CA GLN A 132 25.95 1.63 -30.60
C GLN A 132 25.39 2.73 -31.50
N ARG A 133 25.87 2.78 -32.73
CA ARG A 133 25.53 3.82 -33.72
C ARG A 133 24.84 3.21 -34.91
N PHE A 134 23.70 3.79 -35.29
CA PHE A 134 23.03 3.50 -36.55
C PHE A 134 23.54 4.47 -37.61
N VAL A 135 24.09 3.95 -38.69
CA VAL A 135 24.60 4.73 -39.82
C VAL A 135 23.82 4.34 -41.07
N SER A 136 23.20 5.30 -41.76
CA SER A 136 22.46 5.00 -42.99
C SER A 136 23.43 4.55 -44.09
N THR A 137 23.06 3.49 -44.83
CA THR A 137 23.87 3.04 -45.98
C THR A 137 23.71 3.95 -47.19
N LYS A 138 22.70 4.84 -47.21
CA LYS A 138 22.41 5.73 -48.34
C LYS A 138 23.36 6.94 -48.39
N ASP A 139 23.58 7.59 -47.25
CA ASP A 139 24.32 8.85 -47.15
C ASP A 139 25.40 8.85 -46.06
N ARG A 140 25.62 7.70 -45.40
CA ARG A 140 26.62 7.52 -44.32
C ARG A 140 26.41 8.43 -43.12
N LEU A 141 25.22 9.03 -42.96
CA LEU A 141 24.90 9.85 -41.80
C LEU A 141 24.54 8.99 -40.59
N VAL A 142 24.93 9.45 -39.40
CA VAL A 142 24.55 8.83 -38.13
C VAL A 142 23.09 9.16 -37.81
N CYS A 143 22.24 8.13 -37.84
CA CYS A 143 20.81 8.20 -37.59
C CYS A 143 20.47 8.21 -36.10
N ALA A 144 21.14 7.37 -35.31
CA ALA A 144 20.95 7.29 -33.86
C ALA A 144 22.23 6.84 -33.17
N VAL A 145 22.43 7.29 -31.92
CA VAL A 145 23.54 6.88 -31.05
C VAL A 145 22.97 6.44 -29.71
N MET A 146 23.37 5.26 -29.25
CA MET A 146 22.93 4.68 -27.99
C MET A 146 24.12 4.39 -27.09
N TYR A 147 24.02 4.82 -25.84
CA TYR A 147 24.87 4.37 -24.75
C TYR A 147 24.15 3.32 -23.92
N CYS A 148 24.89 2.27 -23.56
CA CYS A 148 24.37 1.18 -22.75
C CYS A 148 25.33 0.80 -21.63
N LYS A 149 24.78 0.66 -20.41
CA LYS A 149 25.45 0.14 -19.23
C LYS A 149 25.01 -1.30 -19.06
N GLN A 150 25.91 -2.23 -19.36
CA GLN A 150 25.70 -3.66 -19.19
C GLN A 150 26.32 -4.10 -17.87
N SER A 151 25.49 -4.18 -16.82
CA SER A 151 25.89 -4.65 -15.50
C SER A 151 26.23 -6.14 -15.51
N VAL A 152 27.32 -6.50 -14.83
CA VAL A 152 27.76 -7.87 -14.60
C VAL A 152 27.39 -8.25 -13.16
N ILE A 153 26.54 -9.26 -13.01
CA ILE A 153 26.09 -9.77 -11.71
C ILE A 153 26.84 -11.08 -11.44
N ARG A 154 27.24 -11.32 -10.18
CA ARG A 154 28.02 -12.49 -9.71
C ARG A 154 29.49 -12.56 -10.20
N SER A 155 29.96 -11.55 -10.95
CA SER A 155 31.36 -11.38 -11.34
C SER A 155 31.63 -9.89 -11.63
N SER A 156 32.75 -9.57 -12.29
CA SER A 156 33.09 -8.22 -12.77
C SER A 156 33.53 -8.24 -14.24
N PRO A 157 33.42 -7.10 -14.95
CA PRO A 157 34.02 -6.93 -16.27
C PRO A 157 35.50 -7.29 -16.33
N ASP A 158 36.29 -6.88 -15.33
CA ASP A 158 37.73 -7.16 -15.30
C ASP A 158 38.03 -8.66 -15.25
N LYS A 159 37.27 -9.43 -14.48
CA LYS A 159 37.44 -10.89 -14.43
C LYS A 159 37.10 -11.54 -15.76
N ILE A 160 36.06 -11.05 -16.44
CA ILE A 160 35.66 -11.52 -17.77
C ILE A 160 36.78 -11.24 -18.78
N LEU A 161 37.33 -10.02 -18.78
CA LEU A 161 38.41 -9.64 -19.70
C LEU A 161 39.72 -10.34 -19.39
N GLN A 162 40.06 -10.50 -18.11
CA GLN A 162 41.23 -11.25 -17.68
C GLN A 162 41.14 -12.72 -18.12
N HIS A 163 39.95 -13.31 -18.06
CA HIS A 163 39.71 -14.66 -18.55
C HIS A 163 39.86 -14.76 -20.09
N LEU A 164 39.39 -13.75 -20.83
CA LEU A 164 39.50 -13.72 -22.29
C LEU A 164 40.94 -13.49 -22.77
N CYS A 165 41.60 -12.47 -22.22
CA CYS A 165 42.93 -12.05 -22.67
C CYS A 165 44.06 -12.83 -21.98
N LYS A 166 43.76 -13.65 -20.97
CA LYS A 166 44.74 -14.37 -20.12
C LYS A 166 45.77 -13.46 -19.46
N ARG A 167 45.49 -12.16 -19.37
CA ARG A 167 46.30 -11.12 -18.75
C ARG A 167 45.39 -10.08 -18.13
N LYS A 168 45.90 -9.30 -17.17
CA LYS A 168 45.18 -8.12 -16.71
C LYS A 168 45.12 -7.10 -17.85
N VAL A 169 43.93 -6.57 -18.12
CA VAL A 169 43.68 -5.53 -19.11
C VAL A 169 43.16 -4.31 -18.37
N GLU A 170 43.78 -3.17 -18.59
CA GLU A 170 43.32 -1.91 -18.01
C GLU A 170 42.20 -1.32 -18.88
N PRO A 171 41.13 -0.79 -18.26
CA PRO A 171 40.05 -0.14 -19.00
C PRO A 171 40.58 1.11 -19.72
N PRO A 172 40.12 1.37 -20.96
CA PRO A 172 40.33 2.65 -21.61
C PRO A 172 39.76 3.80 -20.76
N GLU A 173 40.35 4.98 -20.89
CA GLU A 173 39.83 6.19 -20.24
C GLU A 173 38.39 6.48 -20.68
N PHE A 174 37.58 6.99 -19.75
CA PHE A 174 36.20 7.37 -20.03
C PHE A 174 36.19 8.62 -20.92
N PRO A 175 35.59 8.56 -22.12
CA PRO A 175 35.31 9.77 -22.88
C PRO A 175 34.42 10.73 -22.07
N GLU A 176 34.62 12.04 -22.26
CA GLU A 176 33.95 13.08 -21.49
C GLU A 176 32.41 12.96 -21.56
N ASP A 177 31.86 12.67 -22.74
CA ASP A 177 30.42 12.51 -22.94
C ASP A 177 29.86 11.26 -22.24
N LEU A 178 30.61 10.15 -22.23
CA LEU A 178 30.27 8.96 -21.48
C LEU A 178 30.30 9.24 -19.97
N GLN A 179 31.29 10.01 -19.49
CA GLN A 179 31.38 10.38 -18.07
C GLN A 179 30.17 11.20 -17.61
N HIS A 180 29.74 12.18 -18.40
CA HIS A 180 28.51 12.93 -18.11
C HIS A 180 27.28 12.02 -18.02
N TRP A 181 27.17 11.06 -18.93
CA TRP A 181 26.07 10.10 -18.91
C TRP A 181 26.11 9.18 -17.67
N VAL A 182 27.29 8.69 -17.27
CA VAL A 182 27.48 7.90 -16.05
C VAL A 182 27.09 8.68 -14.79
N ASN A 183 27.44 9.97 -14.74
CA ASN A 183 27.08 10.86 -13.63
C ASN A 183 25.55 11.05 -13.55
N PHE A 184 24.89 11.26 -14.69
CA PHE A 184 23.43 11.36 -14.78
C PHE A 184 22.74 10.09 -14.25
N ILE A 185 23.17 8.90 -14.68
CA ILE A 185 22.59 7.63 -14.22
C ILE A 185 22.81 7.44 -12.71
N SER A 186 23.97 7.84 -12.20
CA SER A 186 24.30 7.72 -10.78
C SER A 186 23.41 8.63 -9.92
N ALA A 187 23.20 9.88 -10.32
CA ALA A 187 22.30 10.80 -9.64
C ALA A 187 20.83 10.31 -9.66
N SER A 188 20.35 9.85 -10.82
CA SER A 188 19.00 9.29 -10.95
C SER A 188 18.80 8.06 -10.05
N SER A 189 19.80 7.17 -9.98
CA SER A 189 19.75 6.01 -9.10
C SER A 189 19.73 6.37 -7.61
N GLN A 190 20.36 7.47 -7.20
CA GLN A 190 20.33 7.93 -5.80
C GLN A 190 18.94 8.48 -5.42
N ALA A 191 18.34 9.29 -6.30
CA ALA A 191 16.99 9.83 -6.08
C ALA A 191 15.95 8.72 -5.89
N LEU A 192 15.98 7.68 -6.75
CA LEU A 192 15.06 6.55 -6.66
C LEU A 192 15.20 5.75 -5.34
N ARG A 193 16.43 5.63 -4.80
CA ARG A 193 16.63 4.95 -3.51
C ARG A 193 16.01 5.74 -2.36
N ALA A 194 16.21 7.06 -2.33
CA ALA A 194 15.65 7.92 -1.29
C ALA A 194 14.12 7.85 -1.23
N GLU A 195 13.43 7.84 -2.39
CA GLU A 195 11.97 7.68 -2.44
C GLU A 195 11.51 6.34 -1.85
N SER A 196 12.22 5.25 -2.16
CA SER A 196 11.89 3.92 -1.66
C SER A 196 12.07 3.77 -0.15
N GLU A 197 13.11 4.37 0.42
CA GLU A 197 13.39 4.36 1.86
C GLU A 197 12.34 5.16 2.63
N MET A 198 11.93 6.31 2.09
CA MET A 198 10.86 7.13 2.68
C MET A 198 9.53 6.38 2.73
N LEU A 199 9.15 5.70 1.65
CA LEU A 199 7.92 4.89 1.62
C LEU A 199 7.97 3.78 2.68
N LEU A 200 9.11 3.09 2.80
CA LEU A 200 9.29 2.04 3.80
C LEU A 200 9.16 2.58 5.23
N LEU A 201 9.72 3.76 5.51
CA LEU A 201 9.63 4.41 6.81
C LEU A 201 8.17 4.77 7.16
N VAL A 202 7.42 5.33 6.21
CA VAL A 202 6.01 5.67 6.39
C VAL A 202 5.19 4.42 6.67
N LEU A 203 5.35 3.36 5.87
CA LEU A 203 4.63 2.10 6.06
C LEU A 203 4.96 1.45 7.40
N SER A 204 6.24 1.47 7.81
CA SER A 204 6.67 0.93 9.10
C SER A 204 6.07 1.72 10.27
N THR A 205 6.00 3.05 10.16
CA THR A 205 5.39 3.90 11.18
C THR A 205 3.89 3.64 11.30
N LEU A 206 3.18 3.54 10.17
CA LEU A 206 1.76 3.21 10.16
C LEU A 206 1.48 1.83 10.76
N LEU A 207 2.33 0.84 10.46
CA LEU A 207 2.23 -0.50 11.05
C LEU A 207 2.45 -0.45 12.57
N LEU A 208 3.48 0.26 13.03
CA LEU A 208 3.75 0.44 14.46
C LEU A 208 2.56 1.10 15.18
N LEU A 209 1.96 2.14 14.58
CA LEU A 209 0.75 2.76 15.12
C LEU A 209 -0.40 1.76 15.19
N PHE A 210 -0.62 0.96 14.15
CA PHE A 210 -1.68 -0.05 14.11
C PHE A 210 -1.48 -1.19 15.13
N CYS A 211 -0.23 -1.57 15.39
CA CYS A 211 0.08 -2.60 16.38
C CYS A 211 -0.05 -2.11 17.82
N ASN A 212 0.21 -0.82 18.10
CA ASN A 212 0.26 -0.28 19.45
C ASN A 212 -1.01 0.47 19.87
N LEU A 213 -1.82 0.92 18.91
CA LEU A 213 -3.05 1.66 19.17
C LEU A 213 -4.24 0.89 18.61
N ASP A 214 -5.38 0.93 19.31
CA ASP A 214 -6.66 0.50 18.74
C ASP A 214 -7.14 1.54 17.73
N VAL A 215 -6.51 1.56 16.55
CA VAL A 215 -6.79 2.52 15.48
C VAL A 215 -8.28 2.52 15.12
N TRP A 216 -8.91 1.34 15.11
CA TRP A 216 -10.34 1.21 14.85
C TRP A 216 -11.20 1.91 15.89
N TYR A 217 -10.78 1.95 17.16
CA TYR A 217 -11.53 2.65 18.21
C TYR A 217 -11.55 4.16 17.95
N PHE A 218 -10.37 4.73 17.65
CA PHE A 218 -10.25 6.16 17.38
C PHE A 218 -10.95 6.57 16.08
N LEU A 219 -10.82 5.76 15.02
CA LEU A 219 -11.52 6.02 13.76
C LEU A 219 -13.03 5.96 13.92
N ARG A 220 -13.56 4.93 14.61
CA ARG A 220 -14.99 4.80 14.89
C ARG A 220 -15.51 5.94 15.78
N GLY A 221 -14.74 6.35 16.79
CA GLY A 221 -15.05 7.52 17.60
C GLY A 221 -15.12 8.79 16.74
N ALA A 222 -14.08 9.09 15.96
CA ALA A 222 -14.04 10.25 15.08
C ALA A 222 -15.22 10.27 14.09
N GLN A 223 -15.54 9.12 13.47
CA GLN A 223 -16.71 8.97 12.62
C GLN A 223 -17.99 9.39 13.36
N VAL A 224 -18.23 8.86 14.56
CA VAL A 224 -19.43 9.14 15.34
C VAL A 224 -19.52 10.61 15.77
N PHE A 225 -18.38 11.23 16.12
CA PHE A 225 -18.31 12.66 16.40
C PHE A 225 -18.67 13.50 15.17
N ILE A 226 -18.13 13.16 14.00
CA ILE A 226 -18.40 13.86 12.74
C ILE A 226 -19.87 13.70 12.36
N GLU A 227 -20.41 12.47 12.40
CA GLU A 227 -21.82 12.19 12.11
C GLU A 227 -22.76 12.99 13.02
N ALA A 228 -22.51 12.95 14.34
CA ALA A 228 -23.31 13.69 15.31
C ALA A 228 -23.26 15.21 15.11
N TRP A 229 -22.16 15.74 14.55
CA TRP A 229 -22.00 17.17 14.28
C TRP A 229 -22.93 17.67 13.17
N PHE A 230 -23.20 16.84 12.15
CA PHE A 230 -24.04 17.20 11.01
C PHE A 230 -25.52 16.87 11.22
N LEU A 231 -25.85 16.03 12.19
CA LEU A 231 -27.23 15.71 12.52
C LEU A 231 -27.90 16.81 13.36
N PRO A 232 -29.22 17.01 13.22
CA PRO A 232 -29.94 17.99 14.02
C PRO A 232 -29.84 17.66 15.50
N ARG A 233 -29.77 18.70 16.34
CA ARG A 233 -29.79 18.54 17.80
C ARG A 233 -31.15 18.03 18.28
N ILE A 234 -31.12 17.26 19.35
CA ILE A 234 -32.31 16.75 20.04
C ILE A 234 -32.33 17.44 21.40
N GLU A 235 -33.23 18.43 21.58
CA GLU A 235 -33.27 19.26 22.79
C GLU A 235 -33.75 18.49 24.03
N ASP A 236 -34.55 17.43 23.84
CA ASP A 236 -35.00 16.57 24.91
C ASP A 236 -33.93 15.53 25.26
N ILE A 237 -33.34 15.64 26.45
CA ILE A 237 -32.32 14.70 26.96
C ILE A 237 -32.92 13.34 27.29
N LEU A 238 -34.22 13.28 27.62
CA LEU A 238 -34.95 12.05 27.94
C LEU A 238 -35.48 11.34 26.70
N ALA A 239 -35.45 12.00 25.54
CA ALA A 239 -35.84 11.39 24.27
C ALA A 239 -34.86 10.27 23.90
N GLU A 240 -35.42 9.15 23.46
CA GLU A 240 -34.62 8.03 22.96
C GLU A 240 -33.93 8.41 21.66
N GLN A 241 -32.61 8.19 21.60
CA GLN A 241 -31.83 8.37 20.38
C GLN A 241 -31.36 7.02 19.85
N SER A 242 -31.32 6.87 18.54
CA SER A 242 -30.83 5.67 17.88
C SER A 242 -29.61 5.94 17.02
N ILE A 243 -28.66 5.00 17.05
CA ILE A 243 -27.55 4.91 16.10
C ILE A 243 -27.59 3.55 15.42
N ASP A 244 -27.33 3.53 14.12
CA ASP A 244 -27.31 2.31 13.34
C ASP A 244 -25.90 1.70 13.29
N GLY A 245 -25.86 0.37 13.26
CA GLY A 245 -24.62 -0.39 13.20
C GLY A 245 -24.78 -1.67 12.38
N MET A 246 -23.65 -2.27 12.03
CA MET A 246 -23.59 -3.57 11.37
C MET A 246 -22.40 -4.34 11.96
N VAL A 247 -22.56 -5.64 12.15
CA VAL A 247 -21.47 -6.50 12.63
C VAL A 247 -20.42 -6.67 11.54
N LEU A 248 -19.22 -6.14 11.77
CA LEU A 248 -18.08 -6.17 10.85
C LEU A 248 -17.15 -7.36 11.18
N PRO A 249 -16.22 -7.72 10.27
CA PRO A 249 -15.31 -8.85 10.51
C PRO A 249 -14.50 -8.73 11.80
N HIS A 250 -14.10 -7.52 12.20
CA HIS A 250 -13.32 -7.27 13.41
C HIS A 250 -14.14 -7.25 14.71
N ASP A 251 -15.46 -7.39 14.59
CA ASP A 251 -16.38 -7.51 15.73
C ASP A 251 -16.61 -8.96 16.15
N LEU A 252 -16.21 -9.92 15.33
CA LEU A 252 -16.50 -11.33 15.54
C LEU A 252 -15.61 -11.97 16.61
N ASP A 253 -16.19 -12.89 17.35
CA ASP A 253 -15.46 -13.85 18.18
C ASP A 253 -15.13 -15.15 17.40
N TYR A 254 -14.49 -16.11 18.07
CA TYR A 254 -14.15 -17.40 17.48
C TYR A 254 -15.35 -18.25 17.05
N LEU A 255 -16.56 -17.91 17.52
CA LEU A 255 -17.80 -18.60 17.17
C LEU A 255 -18.55 -17.90 16.03
N GLY A 256 -17.98 -16.84 15.45
CA GLY A 256 -18.58 -16.10 14.33
C GLY A 256 -19.75 -15.20 14.74
N HIS A 257 -19.89 -14.90 16.03
CA HIS A 257 -20.88 -13.96 16.55
C HIS A 257 -20.21 -12.66 16.99
N MET A 258 -20.98 -11.58 17.11
CA MET A 258 -20.49 -10.35 17.69
C MET A 258 -19.94 -10.61 19.10
N ASN A 259 -18.67 -10.30 19.32
CA ASN A 259 -17.99 -10.49 20.59
C ASN A 259 -18.68 -9.66 21.69
N ASN A 260 -18.92 -10.25 22.85
CA ASN A 260 -19.58 -9.61 23.98
C ASN A 260 -18.96 -8.25 24.38
N SER A 261 -17.64 -8.11 24.28
CA SER A 261 -16.94 -6.85 24.58
C SER A 261 -17.23 -5.75 23.55
N ARG A 262 -17.56 -6.11 22.31
CA ARG A 262 -17.93 -5.15 21.24
C ARG A 262 -19.26 -4.48 21.52
N TYR A 263 -20.20 -5.14 22.20
CA TYR A 263 -21.44 -4.51 22.64
C TYR A 263 -21.16 -3.33 23.59
N LEU A 264 -20.28 -3.52 24.58
CA LEU A 264 -19.92 -2.44 25.51
C LEU A 264 -19.23 -1.28 24.78
N ARG A 265 -18.32 -1.61 23.85
CA ARG A 265 -17.64 -0.60 23.02
C ARG A 265 -18.61 0.19 22.15
N GLU A 266 -19.55 -0.46 21.46
CA GLU A 266 -20.54 0.26 20.64
C GLU A 266 -21.50 1.07 21.51
N CYS A 267 -21.78 0.63 22.75
CA CYS A 267 -22.48 1.45 23.73
C CYS A 267 -21.75 2.76 24.04
N ASP A 268 -20.42 2.76 24.15
CA ASP A 268 -19.64 3.99 24.35
C ASP A 268 -19.85 4.99 23.20
N PHE A 269 -19.77 4.51 21.96
CA PHE A 269 -19.99 5.33 20.78
C PHE A 269 -21.42 5.87 20.71
N ALA A 270 -22.42 5.03 21.02
CA ALA A 270 -23.81 5.47 21.09
C ALA A 270 -24.03 6.55 22.16
N ARG A 271 -23.29 6.51 23.29
CA ARG A 271 -23.32 7.58 24.30
C ARG A 271 -22.64 8.86 23.82
N PHE A 272 -21.48 8.78 23.15
CA PHE A 272 -20.85 9.96 22.56
C PHE A 272 -21.76 10.66 21.55
N HIS A 273 -22.40 9.88 20.67
CA HIS A 273 -23.40 10.37 19.75
C HIS A 273 -24.56 11.05 20.50
N HIS A 274 -25.10 10.39 21.53
CA HIS A 274 -26.19 10.92 22.35
C HIS A 274 -25.84 12.26 23.01
N TYR A 275 -24.66 12.35 23.64
CA TYR A 275 -24.19 13.54 24.34
C TYR A 275 -23.91 14.71 23.41
N MET A 276 -23.44 14.42 22.20
CA MET A 276 -23.19 15.45 21.19
C MET A 276 -24.48 16.05 20.67
N ARG A 277 -25.50 15.21 20.41
CA ARG A 277 -26.77 15.66 19.85
C ARG A 277 -27.68 16.34 20.85
N ASN A 278 -27.61 16.01 22.14
CA ASN A 278 -28.45 16.64 23.17
C ASN A 278 -27.76 17.75 23.98
N GLY A 279 -26.51 18.10 23.63
CA GLY A 279 -25.79 19.18 24.27
C GLY A 279 -25.08 18.83 25.58
N LEU A 280 -25.25 17.62 26.14
CA LEU A 280 -24.54 17.18 27.35
C LEU A 280 -23.02 17.29 27.21
N PHE A 281 -22.47 16.95 26.04
CA PHE A 281 -21.02 17.05 25.80
C PHE A 281 -20.53 18.50 25.85
N MET A 282 -21.27 19.43 25.22
CA MET A 282 -20.89 20.84 25.19
C MET A 282 -21.08 21.51 26.57
N ALA A 283 -22.15 21.17 27.29
CA ALA A 283 -22.37 21.62 28.65
C ALA A 283 -21.28 21.11 29.60
N SER A 284 -20.96 19.81 29.53
CA SER A 284 -19.90 19.20 30.34
C SER A 284 -18.55 19.88 30.09
N ARG A 285 -18.18 20.12 28.83
CA ARG A 285 -16.94 20.81 28.48
C ARG A 285 -16.89 22.24 29.03
N LYS A 286 -17.99 22.99 28.97
CA LYS A 286 -18.06 24.37 29.49
C LYS A 286 -17.99 24.44 31.01
N LEU A 287 -18.58 23.47 31.70
CA LEU A 287 -18.59 23.37 33.16
C LEU A 287 -17.35 22.67 33.74
N GLY A 288 -16.39 22.27 32.90
CA GLY A 288 -15.22 21.50 33.34
C GLY A 288 -15.56 20.09 33.86
N ALA A 289 -16.76 19.60 33.54
CA ALA A 289 -17.26 18.31 33.98
C ALA A 289 -16.77 17.18 33.06
N LYS A 290 -16.49 16.02 33.64
CA LYS A 290 -16.17 14.78 32.93
C LYS A 290 -17.21 13.72 33.23
N LEU A 291 -17.76 13.11 32.18
CA LEU A 291 -18.67 11.96 32.28
C LEU A 291 -17.84 10.69 32.21
N VAL A 292 -17.83 9.91 33.31
CA VAL A 292 -17.03 8.68 33.42
C VAL A 292 -17.95 7.52 33.79
N VAL A 293 -17.80 6.38 33.10
CA VAL A 293 -18.54 5.16 33.45
C VAL A 293 -18.16 4.73 34.87
N GLY A 294 -19.12 4.77 35.79
CA GLY A 294 -18.94 4.29 37.17
C GLY A 294 -19.35 2.82 37.35
N ALA A 295 -20.37 2.39 36.60
CA ALA A 295 -20.82 1.01 36.55
C ALA A 295 -21.58 0.75 35.24
N SER A 296 -21.51 -0.48 34.73
CA SER A 296 -22.36 -0.96 33.66
C SER A 296 -22.79 -2.40 33.92
N THR A 297 -23.98 -2.76 33.49
CA THR A 297 -24.46 -4.16 33.52
C THR A 297 -25.21 -4.42 32.24
N ILE A 298 -24.83 -5.48 31.54
CA ILE A 298 -25.40 -5.84 30.25
C ILE A 298 -26.00 -7.24 30.33
N ARG A 299 -27.20 -7.40 29.80
CA ARG A 299 -27.91 -8.66 29.64
C ARG A 299 -28.01 -9.01 28.17
N TYR A 300 -27.41 -10.13 27.79
CA TYR A 300 -27.47 -10.66 26.42
C TYR A 300 -28.67 -11.60 26.29
N ARG A 301 -29.45 -11.42 25.22
CA ARG A 301 -30.63 -12.23 24.90
C ARG A 301 -30.43 -13.04 23.63
N ARG A 302 -29.82 -12.43 22.61
CA ARG A 302 -29.51 -13.08 21.33
C ARG A 302 -28.25 -12.48 20.70
N SER A 303 -27.36 -13.33 20.22
CA SER A 303 -26.15 -12.91 19.51
C SER A 303 -26.49 -12.31 18.15
N LEU A 304 -25.74 -11.30 17.74
CA LEU A 304 -25.79 -10.73 16.38
C LEU A 304 -24.76 -11.44 15.50
N ALA A 305 -25.15 -11.86 14.30
CA ALA A 305 -24.29 -12.59 13.37
C ALA A 305 -23.50 -11.64 12.44
N PHE A 306 -22.48 -12.17 11.77
CA PHE A 306 -21.73 -11.42 10.75
C PHE A 306 -22.65 -10.76 9.71
N ARG A 307 -22.41 -9.47 9.43
CA ARG A 307 -23.21 -8.60 8.53
C ARG A 307 -24.65 -8.35 8.98
N GLU A 308 -25.05 -8.77 10.18
CA GLU A 308 -26.35 -8.41 10.73
C GLU A 308 -26.37 -6.92 11.07
N ALA A 309 -27.37 -6.20 10.56
CA ALA A 309 -27.60 -4.80 10.90
C ALA A 309 -28.41 -4.69 12.20
N PHE A 310 -28.03 -3.75 13.04
CA PHE A 310 -28.69 -3.49 14.32
C PHE A 310 -28.81 -1.98 14.56
N GLN A 311 -29.60 -1.64 15.56
CA GLN A 311 -29.79 -0.29 16.05
C GLN A 311 -29.52 -0.26 17.55
N ILE A 312 -28.73 0.70 18.03
CA ILE A 312 -28.54 0.95 19.46
C ILE A 312 -29.43 2.11 19.86
N ARG A 313 -30.44 1.83 20.68
CA ARG A 313 -31.34 2.83 21.25
C ARG A 313 -30.84 3.23 22.61
N THR A 314 -30.48 4.49 22.79
CA THR A 314 -29.92 5.05 24.03
C THR A 314 -30.92 6.04 24.62
N LYS A 315 -31.22 5.88 25.92
CA LYS A 315 -32.15 6.73 26.65
C LYS A 315 -31.59 7.06 28.04
N VAL A 316 -31.70 8.31 28.46
CA VAL A 316 -31.46 8.72 29.85
C VAL A 316 -32.71 8.38 30.67
N LEU A 317 -32.55 7.57 31.72
CA LEU A 317 -33.63 7.17 32.63
C LEU A 317 -33.83 8.19 33.76
N GLY A 318 -32.78 8.93 34.11
CA GLY A 318 -32.78 9.96 35.14
C GLY A 318 -31.36 10.21 35.67
N TRP A 319 -31.24 10.96 36.75
CA TRP A 319 -29.97 11.30 37.39
C TRP A 319 -30.15 11.46 38.91
N ASP A 320 -29.05 11.34 39.64
CA ASP A 320 -28.94 11.73 41.05
C ASP A 320 -27.86 12.81 41.21
N ASP A 321 -27.51 13.16 42.46
CA ASP A 321 -26.50 14.20 42.76
C ASP A 321 -25.11 13.93 42.14
N LYS A 322 -24.82 12.69 41.70
CA LYS A 322 -23.47 12.25 41.31
C LYS A 322 -23.40 11.67 39.89
N ALA A 323 -24.50 11.15 39.34
CA ALA A 323 -24.47 10.40 38.10
C ALA A 323 -25.75 10.48 37.27
N PHE A 324 -25.57 10.37 35.94
CA PHE A 324 -26.66 10.06 35.01
C PHE A 324 -26.83 8.54 34.87
N TYR A 325 -28.08 8.10 34.75
CA TYR A 325 -28.47 6.71 34.53
C TYR A 325 -29.01 6.55 33.11
N LEU A 326 -28.42 5.64 32.34
CA LEU A 326 -28.77 5.40 30.94
C LEU A 326 -29.12 3.94 30.69
N GLU A 327 -30.06 3.73 29.77
CA GLU A 327 -30.36 2.43 29.17
C GLU A 327 -29.93 2.43 27.70
N GLN A 328 -29.30 1.34 27.27
CA GLN A 328 -28.91 1.13 25.87
C GLN A 328 -29.39 -0.24 25.39
N ARG A 329 -30.21 -0.26 24.33
CA ARG A 329 -30.81 -1.48 23.79
C ARG A 329 -30.30 -1.74 22.38
N PHE A 330 -29.75 -2.94 22.15
CA PHE A 330 -29.43 -3.44 20.82
C PHE A 330 -30.65 -4.10 20.22
N VAL A 331 -31.14 -3.54 19.12
CA VAL A 331 -32.33 -4.03 18.40
C VAL A 331 -31.88 -4.52 17.03
N SER A 332 -32.11 -5.80 16.72
CA SER A 332 -31.83 -6.35 15.39
C SER A 332 -32.75 -5.69 14.36
N LYS A 333 -32.19 -5.18 13.26
CA LYS A 333 -32.99 -4.62 12.17
C LYS A 333 -33.69 -5.69 11.33
N ARG A 334 -33.32 -6.96 11.49
CA ARG A 334 -33.91 -8.08 10.76
C ARG A 334 -35.35 -8.34 11.20
N ASP A 335 -35.60 -8.32 12.50
CA ASP A 335 -36.90 -8.73 13.08
C ASP A 335 -37.35 -7.85 14.25
N GLY A 336 -36.60 -6.79 14.60
CA GLY A 336 -36.93 -5.90 15.71
C GLY A 336 -36.66 -6.49 17.10
N PHE A 337 -36.02 -7.65 17.20
CA PHE A 337 -35.75 -8.28 18.49
C PHE A 337 -34.67 -7.52 19.28
N VAL A 338 -34.88 -7.36 20.58
CA VAL A 338 -33.88 -6.76 21.48
C VAL A 338 -32.84 -7.81 21.86
N SER A 339 -31.69 -7.78 21.16
CA SER A 339 -30.55 -8.69 21.29
C SER A 339 -29.79 -8.53 22.61
N ALA A 340 -29.64 -7.30 23.10
CA ALA A 340 -28.98 -7.01 24.38
C ALA A 340 -29.52 -5.73 25.01
N VAL A 341 -29.48 -5.63 26.34
CA VAL A 341 -29.86 -4.43 27.11
C VAL A 341 -28.78 -4.12 28.12
N MET A 342 -28.31 -2.88 28.13
CA MET A 342 -27.29 -2.39 29.05
C MET A 342 -27.85 -1.26 29.91
N LEU A 343 -27.64 -1.34 31.22
CA LEU A 343 -27.76 -0.22 32.15
C LEU A 343 -26.38 0.36 32.43
N CYS A 344 -26.28 1.69 32.45
CA CYS A 344 -25.04 2.41 32.63
C CYS A 344 -25.20 3.55 33.64
N ARG A 345 -24.25 3.65 34.58
CA ARG A 345 -24.09 4.76 35.52
C ARG A 345 -22.93 5.61 35.05
N GLN A 346 -23.19 6.89 34.77
CA GLN A 346 -22.22 7.85 34.29
C GLN A 346 -21.98 8.90 35.38
N ASN A 347 -20.89 8.72 36.12
CA ASN A 347 -20.48 9.64 37.16
C ASN A 347 -20.07 10.97 36.53
N VAL A 348 -20.49 12.06 37.16
CA VAL A 348 -20.05 13.41 36.81
C VAL A 348 -18.93 13.81 37.76
N VAL A 349 -17.75 14.08 37.21
CA VAL A 349 -16.57 14.51 37.97
C VAL A 349 -16.29 15.98 37.66
N GLY A 350 -16.09 16.80 38.69
CA GLY A 350 -15.82 18.24 38.58
C GLY A 350 -17.07 19.14 38.56
N SER A 351 -18.27 18.54 38.51
CA SER A 351 -19.56 19.23 38.57
C SER A 351 -20.65 18.24 39.05
N SER A 352 -21.94 18.57 38.94
CA SER A 352 -23.05 17.66 39.20
C SER A 352 -23.99 17.52 37.99
N PRO A 353 -24.77 16.42 37.88
CA PRO A 353 -25.83 16.31 36.90
C PRO A 353 -26.78 17.51 36.89
N GLU A 354 -27.20 17.98 38.07
CA GLU A 354 -28.12 19.13 38.22
C GLU A 354 -27.55 20.39 37.57
N SER A 355 -26.27 20.70 37.82
CA SER A 355 -25.60 21.87 37.23
C SER A 355 -25.54 21.78 35.70
N ILE A 356 -25.31 20.57 35.16
CA ILE A 356 -25.32 20.34 33.71
C ILE A 356 -26.74 20.53 33.15
N MET A 357 -27.75 20.00 33.82
CA MET A 357 -29.16 20.12 33.40
C MET A 357 -29.64 21.56 33.43
N GLU A 358 -29.34 22.30 34.50
CA GLU A 358 -29.62 23.74 34.63
C GLU A 358 -28.93 24.54 33.55
N PHE A 359 -27.68 24.20 33.19
CA PHE A 359 -26.97 24.87 32.11
C PHE A 359 -27.63 24.66 30.74
N ILE A 360 -28.13 23.45 30.47
CA ILE A 360 -28.76 23.13 29.17
C ILE A 360 -30.14 23.78 29.06
N TYR A 361 -30.98 23.59 30.08
CA TYR A 361 -32.37 24.03 30.03
C TYR A 361 -32.62 25.45 30.54
N LYS A 362 -31.62 26.06 31.20
CA LYS A 362 -31.71 27.37 31.87
C LYS A 362 -32.84 27.44 32.91
N LYS A 363 -33.29 26.30 33.40
CA LYS A 363 -34.28 26.12 34.45
C LYS A 363 -34.02 24.81 35.17
N GLN A 364 -34.52 24.71 36.40
CA GLN A 364 -34.50 23.46 37.14
C GLN A 364 -35.50 22.48 36.50
N ILE A 365 -35.07 21.24 36.28
CA ILE A 365 -35.91 20.16 35.76
C ILE A 365 -36.00 19.08 36.81
N GLU A 366 -37.22 18.60 37.05
CA GLU A 366 -37.45 17.45 37.93
C GLU A 366 -36.92 16.18 37.29
N CYS A 367 -36.15 15.42 38.07
CA CYS A 367 -35.70 14.10 37.64
C CYS A 367 -36.90 13.15 37.48
N PRO A 368 -36.99 12.40 36.38
CA PRO A 368 -38.02 11.38 36.23
C PRO A 368 -37.99 10.34 37.35
N GLN A 369 -39.15 9.76 37.66
CA GLN A 369 -39.24 8.64 38.59
C GLN A 369 -38.51 7.42 38.03
N PHE A 370 -37.61 6.84 38.83
CA PHE A 370 -36.84 5.67 38.42
C PHE A 370 -37.74 4.45 38.25
N PRO A 371 -37.61 3.69 37.14
CA PRO A 371 -38.22 2.38 37.01
C PRO A 371 -37.75 1.41 38.11
N GLU A 372 -38.58 0.43 38.49
CA GLU A 372 -38.24 -0.55 39.53
C GLU A 372 -36.94 -1.32 39.24
N GLU A 373 -36.71 -1.72 37.97
CA GLU A 373 -35.47 -2.37 37.55
C GLU A 373 -34.23 -1.49 37.84
N LEU A 374 -34.35 -0.18 37.59
CA LEU A 374 -33.27 0.77 37.86
C LEU A 374 -33.04 0.92 39.37
N LYS A 375 -34.08 0.96 40.20
CA LYS A 375 -33.95 1.04 41.67
C LYS A 375 -33.23 -0.19 42.25
N HIS A 376 -33.59 -1.38 41.80
CA HIS A 376 -32.92 -2.61 42.21
C HIS A 376 -31.46 -2.64 41.75
N TRP A 377 -31.19 -2.19 40.53
CA TRP A 377 -29.82 -2.10 40.03
C TRP A 377 -28.97 -1.09 40.80
N ILE A 378 -29.52 0.08 41.12
CA ILE A 378 -28.85 1.09 41.98
C ILE A 378 -28.55 0.52 43.37
N SER A 379 -29.48 -0.25 43.95
CA SER A 379 -29.28 -0.93 45.24
C SER A 379 -28.15 -1.96 45.16
N PHE A 380 -28.12 -2.75 44.09
CA PHE A 380 -27.07 -3.74 43.82
C PHE A 380 -25.68 -3.11 43.71
N ILE A 381 -25.51 -2.07 42.87
CA ILE A 381 -24.22 -1.40 42.70
C ILE A 381 -23.78 -0.69 43.99
N SER A 382 -24.71 -0.19 44.80
CA SER A 382 -24.43 0.47 46.07
C SER A 382 -23.90 -0.53 47.10
N ALA A 383 -24.56 -1.69 47.25
CA ALA A 383 -24.10 -2.77 48.12
C ALA A 383 -22.72 -3.30 47.68
N SER A 384 -22.52 -3.50 46.36
CA SER A 384 -21.22 -3.91 45.82
C SER A 384 -20.13 -2.87 46.10
N SER A 385 -20.43 -1.57 45.95
CA SER A 385 -19.49 -0.50 46.26
C SER A 385 -19.14 -0.42 47.75
N GLN A 386 -20.08 -0.69 48.65
CA GLN A 386 -19.83 -0.75 50.10
C GLN A 386 -18.91 -1.91 50.46
N ALA A 387 -19.15 -3.10 49.90
CA ALA A 387 -18.29 -4.27 50.11
C ALA A 387 -16.84 -3.99 49.68
N LEU A 388 -16.65 -3.38 48.49
CA LEU A 388 -15.32 -3.03 48.00
C LEU A 388 -14.60 -1.98 48.87
N ARG A 389 -15.34 -1.03 49.46
CA ARG A 389 -14.76 -0.06 50.41
C ARG A 389 -14.28 -0.73 51.70
N ALA A 390 -15.10 -1.65 52.23
CA ALA A 390 -14.75 -2.43 53.41
C ALA A 390 -13.49 -3.28 53.17
N GLU A 391 -13.38 -3.95 52.02
CA GLU A 391 -12.18 -4.70 51.61
C GLU A 391 -10.93 -3.82 51.50
N SER A 392 -11.11 -2.57 51.04
CA SER A 392 -10.00 -1.61 50.85
C SER A 392 -9.55 -0.92 52.14
N GLY A 393 -10.17 -1.21 53.29
CA GLY A 393 -9.90 -0.52 54.56
C GLY A 393 -10.31 0.95 54.56
N LEU A 394 -11.16 1.36 53.61
CA LEU A 394 -11.69 2.70 53.46
C LEU A 394 -13.07 2.78 54.13
N GLU A 395 -13.13 2.58 55.46
CA GLU A 395 -14.36 2.88 56.20
C GLU A 395 -14.59 4.40 56.28
N ASP A 396 -15.86 4.80 56.17
CA ASP A 396 -16.34 6.17 55.92
C ASP A 396 -15.64 7.27 56.74
N LYS A 397 -14.87 8.12 56.05
CA LYS A 397 -14.30 9.35 56.62
C LYS A 397 -15.27 10.54 56.68
N ASN A 398 -16.55 10.37 56.35
CA ASN A 398 -17.53 11.45 56.42
C ASN A 398 -18.82 11.01 57.13
N LYS A 399 -18.89 11.32 58.43
CA LYS A 399 -20.15 11.70 59.09
C LYS A 399 -20.39 13.18 58.85
#